data_AF-A0A534SNT5-F1
#
_entry.id   AF-A0A534SNT5-F1
#
_cell.length_a   1.000
_cell.length_b   1.000
_cell.length_c   1.000
_cell.angle_alpha   90.00
_cell.angle_beta   90.00
_cell.angle_gamma   90.00
#
_symmetry.space_group_name_H-M   'P 1'
#
loop_
_entity.id
_entity.type
_entity.pdbx_description
1 polymer ?
#
loop_
_entity_poly.entity_id
_entity_poly.type
_entity_poly.pdbx_seq_one_letter_code
_entity_poly.pdbx_strand_id
1 'polypeptide(L)'
;MKELTPNTPVIVGIGFEQETSEDPTQCAEPWQLMVRAVRRAAADAGSEALLAQIESISVPQGMWEYRNPGRLVADALGCPSARSV
;
A
#
# COMPACT_ATOMS: atom_id res chain seq x y z
N MET A 1 32.58 8.66 0.81
CA MET A 1 31.11 8.51 0.80
C MET A 1 30.57 9.41 1.90
N LYS A 2 29.47 10.13 1.67
CA LYS A 2 28.86 10.97 2.70
C LYS A 2 28.04 10.08 3.62
N GLU A 3 28.28 10.11 4.92
CA GLU A 3 27.47 9.39 5.89
C GLU A 3 26.05 9.99 5.93
N LEU A 4 25.05 9.11 5.90
CA LEU A 4 23.65 9.50 6.06
C LEU A 4 23.32 9.60 7.55
N THR A 5 22.48 10.56 7.92
CA THR A 5 21.96 10.61 9.29
C THR A 5 21.05 9.40 9.54
N PRO A 6 20.96 8.86 10.77
CA PRO A 6 20.15 7.67 11.06
C PRO A 6 18.66 7.79 10.71
N ASN A 7 18.14 9.01 10.59
CA ASN A 7 16.75 9.32 10.25
C ASN A 7 16.54 9.69 8.77
N THR A 8 17.52 9.43 7.89
CA THR A 8 17.36 9.68 6.46
C THR A 8 16.30 8.71 5.91
N PRO A 9 15.17 9.20 5.36
CA PRO A 9 14.15 8.32 4.82
C PRO A 9 14.67 7.61 3.57
N VAL A 10 14.30 6.34 3.41
CA VAL A 10 14.65 5.51 2.27
C VAL A 10 13.42 4.79 1.75
N ILE A 11 13.36 4.56 0.44
CA ILE A 11 12.38 3.66 -0.17
C ILE A 11 12.97 2.26 -0.11
N VAL A 12 12.28 1.37 0.60
CA VAL A 12 12.75 -0.01 0.81
C VAL A 12 12.14 -1.02 -0.16
N GLY A 13 11.01 -0.68 -0.79
CA GLY A 13 10.42 -1.53 -1.81
C GLY A 13 9.34 -0.82 -2.62
N ILE A 14 9.11 -1.30 -3.83
CA ILE A 14 8.10 -0.80 -4.75
C ILE A 14 7.20 -1.94 -5.24
N GLY A 15 5.94 -1.65 -5.50
CA GLY A 15 4.99 -2.67 -5.93
C GLY A 15 3.94 -2.09 -6.88
N PHE A 16 3.55 -2.90 -7.86
CA PHE A 16 2.59 -2.54 -8.89
C PHE A 16 1.64 -3.71 -9.12
N GLU A 17 0.35 -3.41 -9.27
CA GLU A 17 -0.68 -4.38 -9.62
C GLU A 17 -1.54 -3.79 -10.74
N GLN A 18 -1.85 -4.61 -11.74
CA GLN A 18 -2.73 -4.23 -12.83
C GLN A 18 -3.62 -5.42 -13.18
N GLU A 19 -4.91 -5.13 -13.33
CA GLU A 19 -5.90 -6.10 -13.75
C GLU A 19 -6.48 -5.69 -15.10
N THR A 20 -6.39 -6.58 -16.08
CA THR A 20 -6.81 -6.34 -17.47
C THR A 20 -7.93 -7.33 -17.83
N SER A 21 -9.10 -7.17 -17.21
CA SER A 21 -10.31 -7.92 -17.57
C SER A 21 -11.23 -7.03 -18.42
N GLU A 22 -11.88 -7.63 -19.41
CA GLU A 22 -12.92 -6.95 -20.22
C GLU A 22 -14.28 -6.94 -19.51
N ASP A 23 -14.49 -7.85 -18.56
CA ASP A 23 -15.66 -7.84 -17.69
C ASP A 23 -15.32 -7.14 -16.37
N PRO A 24 -15.80 -5.91 -16.16
CA PRO A 24 -15.52 -5.15 -14.94
C PRO A 24 -16.20 -5.76 -13.70
N THR A 25 -17.22 -6.62 -13.86
CA THR A 25 -17.90 -7.27 -12.73
C THR A 25 -17.05 -8.36 -12.07
N GLN A 26 -16.02 -8.83 -12.78
CA GLN A 26 -15.04 -9.79 -12.28
C GLN A 26 -13.77 -9.11 -11.75
N CYS A 27 -13.66 -7.79 -11.89
CA CYS A 27 -12.48 -7.05 -11.46
C CYS A 27 -12.45 -6.86 -9.95
N ALA A 28 -11.25 -6.90 -9.38
CA ALA A 28 -11.05 -6.43 -8.00
C ALA A 28 -11.36 -4.92 -7.87
N GLU A 29 -11.89 -4.54 -6.72
CA GLU A 29 -12.07 -3.13 -6.36
C GLU A 29 -10.72 -2.40 -6.29
N PRO A 30 -10.66 -1.08 -6.58
CA PRO A 30 -9.41 -0.33 -6.61
C PRO A 30 -8.57 -0.46 -5.33
N TRP A 31 -9.18 -0.45 -4.15
CA TRP A 31 -8.46 -0.60 -2.89
C TRP A 31 -7.86 -2.01 -2.72
N GLN A 32 -8.48 -3.04 -3.30
CA GLN A 32 -7.93 -4.40 -3.28
C GLN A 32 -6.69 -4.51 -4.16
N LEU A 33 -6.67 -3.80 -5.30
CA LEU A 33 -5.46 -3.67 -6.13
C LEU A 33 -4.33 -2.98 -5.37
N MET A 34 -4.64 -1.96 -4.55
CA MET A 34 -3.63 -1.34 -3.67
C MET A 34 -3.07 -2.32 -2.65
N VAL A 35 -3.91 -3.14 -2.01
CA VAL A 35 -3.44 -4.17 -1.06
C VAL A 35 -2.47 -5.13 -1.74
N ARG A 36 -2.79 -5.58 -2.96
CA ARG A 36 -1.90 -6.44 -3.75
C ARG A 36 -0.58 -5.74 -4.09
N ALA A 37 -0.64 -4.47 -4.52
CA ALA A 37 0.55 -3.67 -4.81
C ALA A 37 1.44 -3.48 -3.56
N VAL A 38 0.86 -3.21 -2.39
CA VAL A 38 1.61 -3.05 -1.13
C VAL A 38 2.26 -4.37 -0.70
N ARG A 39 1.58 -5.51 -0.86
CA ARG A 39 2.20 -6.83 -0.61
C ARG A 39 3.38 -7.09 -1.55
N ARG A 40 3.28 -6.72 -2.82
CA ARG A 40 4.42 -6.78 -3.76
C ARG A 40 5.57 -5.87 -3.33
N ALA A 41 5.28 -4.67 -2.83
CA ALA A 41 6.31 -3.77 -2.30
C ALA A 41 7.02 -4.34 -1.07
N ALA A 42 6.31 -5.03 -0.19
CA ALA A 42 6.92 -5.72 0.96
C ALA A 42 7.79 -6.91 0.54
N ALA A 43 7.38 -7.64 -0.51
CA ALA A 43 8.19 -8.70 -1.11
C ALA A 43 9.47 -8.15 -1.76
N ASP A 44 9.39 -7.03 -2.48
CA ASP A 44 10.54 -6.32 -3.06
C ASP A 44 11.50 -5.82 -1.96
N ALA A 45 10.96 -5.34 -0.84
CA ALA A 45 11.73 -5.00 0.35
C ALA A 45 12.34 -6.21 1.10
N GLY A 46 12.00 -7.44 0.69
CA GLY A 46 12.47 -8.67 1.30
C GLY A 46 11.90 -8.95 2.70
N SER A 47 10.81 -8.29 3.11
CA SER A 47 10.23 -8.46 4.45
C SER A 47 8.74 -8.13 4.51
N GLU A 48 7.90 -9.16 4.56
CA GLU A 48 6.45 -8.99 4.81
C GLU A 48 6.16 -8.47 6.23
N ALA A 49 7.07 -8.66 7.19
CA ALA A 49 6.92 -8.17 8.56
C ALA A 49 6.88 -6.63 8.65
N LEU A 50 7.29 -5.93 7.58
CA LEU A 50 7.14 -4.47 7.47
C LEU A 50 5.66 -4.04 7.41
N LEU A 51 4.76 -4.88 6.88
CA LEU A 51 3.34 -4.55 6.73
C LEU A 51 2.65 -4.29 8.07
N ALA A 52 2.98 -5.09 9.09
CA ALA A 52 2.45 -4.93 10.44
C ALA A 52 3.00 -3.70 11.18
N GLN A 53 4.08 -3.09 10.67
CA GLN A 53 4.76 -1.93 11.25
C GLN A 53 4.37 -0.62 10.55
N ILE A 54 3.42 -0.66 9.61
CA ILE A 54 2.94 0.54 8.93
C ILE A 54 2.20 1.43 9.94
N GLU A 55 2.70 2.65 10.10
CA GLU A 55 2.09 3.67 10.97
C GLU A 55 1.32 4.73 10.18
N SER A 56 1.55 4.84 8.86
CA SER A 56 0.91 5.82 8.00
C SER A 56 0.68 5.26 6.60
N ILE A 57 -0.53 5.49 6.07
CA ILE A 57 -0.91 5.18 4.69
C ILE A 57 -1.50 6.44 4.06
N SER A 58 -0.94 6.86 2.92
CA SER A 58 -1.43 8.02 2.18
C SER A 58 -1.85 7.56 0.79
N VAL A 59 -3.13 7.73 0.46
CA VAL A 59 -3.65 7.35 -0.86
C VAL A 59 -4.04 8.62 -1.63
N PRO A 60 -3.51 8.85 -2.84
CA PRO A 60 -3.93 9.99 -3.64
C PRO A 60 -5.43 9.89 -3.97
N GLN A 61 -6.10 11.04 -4.03
CA GLN A 61 -7.52 11.08 -4.38
C GLN A 61 -7.74 10.51 -5.78
N GLY A 62 -8.58 9.47 -5.87
CA GLY A 62 -9.02 8.86 -7.12
C GLY A 62 -10.43 9.32 -7.53
N MET A 63 -10.94 8.77 -8.63
CA MET A 63 -12.31 9.01 -9.12
C MET A 63 -13.37 8.16 -8.39
N TRP A 64 -12.97 7.44 -7.34
CA TRP A 64 -13.82 6.50 -6.62
C TRP A 64 -14.54 7.19 -5.46
N GLU A 65 -15.66 6.62 -5.00
CA GLU A 65 -16.47 7.18 -3.91
C GLU A 65 -15.96 6.80 -2.50
N TYR A 66 -14.79 6.16 -2.40
CA TYR A 66 -14.21 5.77 -1.12
C TYR A 66 -13.89 6.99 -0.26
N ARG A 67 -14.52 7.08 0.92
CA ARG A 67 -14.23 8.16 1.86
C ARG A 67 -12.81 8.11 2.42
N ASN A 68 -12.27 6.90 2.64
CA ASN A 68 -10.90 6.68 3.11
C ASN A 68 -10.40 5.30 2.63
N PRO A 69 -9.89 5.19 1.39
CA PRO A 69 -9.37 3.94 0.86
C PRO A 69 -8.14 3.45 1.64
N GLY A 70 -7.34 4.36 2.20
CA GLY A 70 -6.19 4.00 3.04
C GLY A 70 -6.60 3.21 4.29
N ARG A 71 -7.78 3.47 4.85
CA ARG A 71 -8.31 2.70 5.99
C ARG A 71 -8.66 1.27 5.60
N LEU A 72 -9.27 1.07 4.43
CA LEU A 72 -9.57 -0.27 3.91
C LEU A 72 -8.27 -1.08 3.68
N VAL A 73 -7.24 -0.40 3.16
CA VAL A 73 -5.91 -1.00 2.98
C VAL A 73 -5.28 -1.35 4.33
N ALA A 74 -5.32 -0.45 5.31
CA ALA A 74 -4.78 -0.68 6.66
C ALA A 74 -5.42 -1.89 7.34
N ASP A 75 -6.76 -1.97 7.32
CA ASP A 75 -7.50 -3.07 7.90
C ASP A 75 -7.15 -4.41 7.21
N ALA A 76 -7.02 -4.42 5.88
CA ALA A 76 -6.67 -5.62 5.10
C ALA A 76 -5.20 -6.08 5.25
N LEU A 77 -4.30 -5.19 5.62
CA LEU A 77 -2.88 -5.49 5.89
C LEU A 77 -2.61 -5.85 7.35
N GLY A 78 -3.60 -5.73 8.23
CA GLY A 78 -3.46 -6.01 9.66
C GLY A 78 -2.79 -4.88 10.45
N CYS A 79 -2.83 -3.64 9.94
CA CYS A 79 -2.31 -2.44 10.61
C CYS A 79 -3.41 -1.39 10.89
N PRO A 80 -4.50 -1.75 11.59
CA PRO A 80 -5.69 -0.89 11.73
C PRO A 80 -5.45 0.43 12.49
N SER A 81 -4.34 0.52 13.23
CA SER A 81 -3.91 1.72 13.95
C SER A 81 -3.15 2.72 13.08
N ALA A 82 -2.82 2.36 11.83
CA ALA A 82 -2.13 3.26 10.92
C ALA A 82 -2.99 4.50 10.66
N ARG A 83 -2.35 5.68 10.72
CA ARG A 83 -2.98 6.91 10.26
C ARG A 83 -3.22 6.79 8.76
N SER A 84 -4.46 7.01 8.32
CA SER A 84 -4.77 7.03 6.89
C SER A 84 -5.34 8.36 6.42
N VAL A 85 -4.87 8.83 5.27
CA VAL A 85 -5.33 10.04 4.59
C VAL A 85 -5.70 9.76 3.14
#